data_AF-A0A961F1Q2-F1
#
_entry.id   AF-A0A961F1Q2-F1
#
_cell.length_a   1.000
_cell.length_b   1.000
_cell.length_c   1.000
_cell.angle_alpha   90.00
_cell.angle_beta   90.00
_cell.angle_gamma   90.00
#
_symmetry.space_group_name_H-M   'P 1'
#
loop_
_entity.id
_entity.type
_entity.pdbx_description
1 polymer ?
#
loop_
_entity_poly.entity_id
_entity_poly.type
_entity_poly.pdbx_seq_one_letter_code
_entity_poly.pdbx_strand_id
1 'polypeptide(L)'
;MHWTYLAQITAFDRYWDSVALFGLRFALVALGLYLAMQAISHIPYLSRYLNATWGQLILFLFLFCLAFLLTFWQPPLRFFHSLGVVDADSTLLVWLDIVVSALALSRSGQIWHYLFRWLDRRSA
;
A
#
# COMPACT_ATOMS: atom_id res chain seq x y z
N MET A 1 2.26 -36.20 19.11
CA MET A 1 3.32 -35.43 18.42
C MET A 1 3.08 -35.22 16.93
N HIS A 2 2.33 -36.05 16.19
CA HIS A 2 2.04 -35.77 14.76
C HIS A 2 1.03 -34.63 14.51
N TRP A 3 0.09 -34.39 15.43
CA TRP A 3 -0.94 -33.34 15.30
C TRP A 3 -0.38 -31.91 15.37
N THR A 4 0.72 -31.70 16.11
CA THR A 4 1.37 -30.39 16.24
C THR A 4 2.08 -29.94 14.95
N TYR A 5 2.64 -30.88 14.18
CA TYR A 5 3.27 -30.58 12.88
C TYR A 5 2.23 -30.21 11.80
N LEU A 6 1.11 -30.93 11.73
CA LEU A 6 0.02 -30.60 10.80
C LEU A 6 -0.63 -29.24 11.11
N ALA A 7 -0.75 -28.89 12.39
CA ALA A 7 -1.23 -27.58 12.82
C ALA A 7 -0.24 -26.45 12.45
N GLN A 8 1.08 -26.68 12.53
CA GLN A 8 2.09 -25.71 12.10
C GLN A 8 2.12 -25.50 10.59
N ILE A 9 1.99 -26.56 9.79
CA ILE A 9 1.96 -26.47 8.31
C ILE A 9 0.71 -25.70 7.86
N THR A 10 -0.45 -26.02 8.40
CA THR A 10 -1.70 -25.33 8.05
C THR A 10 -1.75 -23.88 8.54
N ALA A 11 -1.07 -23.54 9.63
CA ALA A 11 -0.90 -22.15 10.08
C ALA A 11 0.07 -21.37 9.17
N PHE A 12 1.13 -22.02 8.69
CA PHE A 12 2.09 -21.45 7.74
C PHE A 12 1.45 -21.17 6.38
N ASP A 13 0.63 -22.07 5.85
CA ASP A 13 -0.09 -21.86 4.59
C ASP A 13 -1.09 -20.69 4.68
N ARG A 14 -1.88 -20.62 5.77
CA ARG A 14 -2.80 -19.49 6.01
C ARG A 14 -2.10 -18.14 6.16
N TYR A 15 -0.87 -18.14 6.65
CA TYR A 15 -0.06 -16.94 6.76
C TYR A 15 0.33 -16.42 5.37
N TRP A 16 0.80 -17.29 4.46
CA TRP A 16 1.14 -16.89 3.09
C TRP A 16 -0.08 -16.43 2.30
N ASP A 17 -1.23 -17.08 2.48
CA ASP A 17 -2.50 -16.62 1.90
C ASP A 17 -2.85 -15.21 2.37
N SER A 18 -2.60 -14.92 3.65
CA SER A 18 -2.83 -13.61 4.25
C SER A 18 -1.87 -12.54 3.71
N VAL A 19 -0.59 -12.87 3.56
CA VAL A 19 0.42 -11.99 2.92
C VAL A 19 0.06 -11.71 1.47
N ALA A 20 -0.34 -12.73 0.71
CA ALA A 20 -0.73 -12.59 -0.69
C ALA A 20 -2.01 -11.73 -0.83
N LEU A 21 -3.01 -11.96 0.02
CA LEU A 21 -4.24 -11.14 0.07
C LEU A 21 -3.95 -9.69 0.45
N PHE A 22 -3.05 -9.45 1.41
CA PHE A 22 -2.60 -8.11 1.75
C PHE A 22 -1.89 -7.46 0.57
N GLY A 23 -0.91 -8.13 -0.04
CA GLY A 23 -0.18 -7.65 -1.21
C GLY A 23 -1.10 -7.31 -2.38
N LEU A 24 -2.10 -8.15 -2.66
CA LEU A 24 -3.08 -7.91 -3.71
C LEU A 24 -3.95 -6.68 -3.41
N ARG A 25 -4.48 -6.56 -2.18
CA ARG A 25 -5.28 -5.39 -1.77
C ARG A 25 -4.46 -4.12 -1.78
N PHE A 26 -3.23 -4.17 -1.30
CA PHE A 26 -2.27 -3.08 -1.33
C PHE A 26 -2.00 -2.66 -2.77
N ALA A 27 -1.74 -3.61 -3.67
CA ALA A 27 -1.50 -3.37 -5.09
C ALA A 27 -2.72 -2.73 -5.78
N LEU A 28 -3.94 -3.22 -5.51
CA LEU A 28 -5.18 -2.66 -6.06
C LEU A 28 -5.45 -1.24 -5.57
N VAL A 29 -5.25 -0.98 -4.27
CA VAL A 29 -5.40 0.37 -3.72
C VAL A 29 -4.35 1.32 -4.29
N ALA A 30 -3.10 0.86 -4.40
CA ALA A 30 -2.02 1.60 -5.03
C ALA A 30 -2.33 1.94 -6.50
N LEU A 31 -2.94 1.01 -7.24
CA LEU A 31 -3.39 1.24 -8.60
C LEU A 31 -4.51 2.29 -8.67
N GLY A 32 -5.49 2.22 -7.76
CA GLY A 32 -6.55 3.21 -7.66
C GLY A 32 -6.02 4.62 -7.38
N LEU A 33 -5.06 4.75 -6.46
CA LEU A 33 -4.38 6.02 -6.18
C LEU A 33 -3.60 6.54 -7.39
N TYR A 34 -2.91 5.65 -8.11
CA TYR A 34 -2.22 6.01 -9.35
C TYR A 34 -3.20 6.54 -10.41
N LEU A 35 -4.31 5.85 -10.65
CA LEU A 35 -5.34 6.29 -11.61
C LEU A 35 -5.95 7.63 -11.19
N ALA A 36 -6.18 7.85 -9.89
CA ALA A 36 -6.64 9.13 -9.38
C ALA A 36 -5.62 10.26 -9.63
N MET A 37 -4.33 10.02 -9.39
CA MET A 37 -3.26 10.98 -9.71
C MET A 37 -3.19 11.27 -11.21
N GLN A 38 -3.34 10.24 -12.05
CA GLN A 38 -3.36 10.37 -13.50
C GLN A 38 -4.58 11.17 -13.98
N ALA A 39 -5.76 10.96 -13.39
CA ALA A 39 -6.97 11.71 -13.71
C ALA A 39 -6.82 13.19 -13.33
N ILE A 40 -6.25 13.46 -12.15
CA ILE A 40 -5.97 14.80 -11.65
C ILE A 40 -4.97 15.53 -12.57
N SER A 41 -3.98 14.83 -13.12
CA SER A 41 -2.97 15.44 -13.99
C SER A 41 -3.50 15.87 -15.37
N HIS A 42 -4.66 15.36 -15.79
CA HIS A 42 -5.34 15.80 -17.02
C HIS A 42 -6.08 17.13 -16.87
N ILE A 43 -6.22 17.65 -15.65
CA ILE A 43 -6.84 18.96 -15.40
C ILE A 43 -5.76 20.04 -15.55
N PRO A 44 -5.80 20.89 -16.59
CA PRO A 44 -4.68 21.76 -16.97
C PRO A 44 -4.35 22.84 -15.92
N TYR A 45 -5.35 23.37 -15.22
CA TYR A 45 -5.14 24.34 -14.14
C TYR A 45 -4.51 23.70 -12.91
N LEU A 46 -4.90 22.48 -12.61
CA LEU A 46 -4.45 21.74 -11.44
C LEU A 46 -3.04 21.20 -11.66
N SER A 47 -2.69 20.76 -12.87
CA SER A 47 -1.35 20.25 -13.17
C SER A 47 -0.26 21.32 -12.99
N ARG A 48 -0.52 22.58 -13.36
CA ARG A 48 0.41 23.69 -13.11
C ARG A 48 0.64 23.92 -11.62
N TYR A 49 -0.41 23.85 -10.81
CA TYR A 49 -0.31 24.02 -9.36
C TYR A 49 0.43 22.84 -8.71
N LEU A 50 0.12 21.61 -9.12
CA LEU A 50 0.73 20.39 -8.60
C LEU A 50 2.21 20.24 -8.98
N ASN A 51 2.66 20.90 -10.04
CA ASN A 51 4.07 20.95 -10.42
C ASN A 51 4.89 21.96 -9.59
N ALA A 52 4.26 22.85 -8.83
CA ALA A 52 4.96 23.71 -7.87
C ALA A 52 5.36 22.90 -6.62
N THR A 53 6.46 23.28 -5.96
CA THR A 53 6.96 22.61 -4.74
C THR A 53 5.87 22.46 -3.66
N TRP A 54 5.07 23.52 -3.46
CA TRP A 54 3.94 23.51 -2.53
C TRP A 54 2.81 22.59 -2.99
N GLY A 55 2.52 22.53 -4.29
CA GLY A 55 1.53 21.62 -4.84
C GLY A 55 1.92 20.16 -4.69
N GLN A 56 3.21 19.82 -4.86
CA GLN A 56 3.72 18.47 -4.61
C GLN A 56 3.61 18.08 -3.14
N LEU A 57 3.87 19.01 -2.22
CA LEU A 57 3.70 18.77 -0.78
C LEU A 57 2.23 18.54 -0.43
N ILE A 58 1.31 19.37 -0.95
CA ILE A 58 -0.14 19.22 -0.73
C ILE A 58 -0.64 17.89 -1.31
N LEU A 59 -0.19 17.52 -2.51
CA LEU A 59 -0.53 16.25 -3.13
C LEU A 59 -0.03 15.07 -2.30
N PHE A 60 1.20 15.14 -1.81
CA PHE A 60 1.75 14.13 -0.91
C PHE A 60 0.94 14.01 0.38
N LEU A 61 0.63 15.12 1.04
CA LEU A 61 -0.16 15.12 2.28
C LEU A 61 -1.57 14.59 2.06
N PHE A 62 -2.21 14.96 0.93
CA PHE A 62 -3.51 14.45 0.55
C PHE A 62 -3.49 12.94 0.33
N LEU A 63 -2.52 12.45 -0.45
CA LEU A 63 -2.35 11.02 -0.70
C LEU A 63 -1.98 10.26 0.57
N PHE A 64 -1.17 10.84 1.46
CA PHE A 64 -0.84 10.27 2.75
C PHE A 64 -2.08 10.16 3.65
N CYS A 65 -2.90 11.21 3.73
CA CYS A 65 -4.14 11.19 4.49
C CYS A 65 -5.14 10.16 3.95
N LEU A 66 -5.28 10.10 2.62
CA LEU A 66 -6.13 9.11 1.95
C LEU A 66 -5.62 7.69 2.16
N ALA A 67 -4.30 7.48 2.04
CA ALA A 67 -3.64 6.20 2.32
C ALA A 67 -3.86 5.76 3.76
N PHE A 68 -3.73 6.69 4.71
CA PHE A 68 -3.95 6.48 6.14
C PHE A 68 -5.39 6.07 6.44
N LEU A 69 -6.37 6.73 5.82
CA LEU A 69 -7.79 6.37 5.94
C LEU A 69 -8.08 4.98 5.36
N LEU A 70 -7.45 4.64 4.23
CA LEU A 70 -7.60 3.35 3.57
C LEU A 70 -6.97 2.21 4.37
N THR A 71 -5.85 2.43 5.06
CA THR A 71 -5.26 1.44 5.97
C THR A 71 -6.14 1.17 7.20
N PHE A 72 -6.98 2.11 7.63
CA PHE A 72 -7.99 1.85 8.67
C PHE A 72 -9.09 0.90 8.21
N TRP A 73 -9.43 0.90 6.92
CA TRP A 73 -10.50 0.07 6.35
C TRP A 73 -10.01 -1.29 5.83
N GLN A 74 -8.70 -1.46 5.66
CA GLN A 74 -8.12 -2.77 5.37
C GLN A 74 -8.13 -3.63 6.65
N PRO A 75 -8.61 -4.88 6.60
CA PRO A 75 -8.55 -5.76 7.77
C PRO A 75 -7.09 -5.96 8.19
N PRO A 76 -6.83 -6.18 9.49
CA PRO A 76 -5.50 -6.03 10.10
C PRO A 76 -4.55 -7.15 9.66
N LEU A 77 -3.99 -6.99 8.47
CA LEU A 77 -2.73 -7.59 8.03
C LEU A 77 -1.72 -6.45 7.86
N ARG A 78 -1.61 -5.67 8.94
CA ARG A 78 -0.44 -4.92 9.39
C ARG A 78 0.85 -5.46 8.72
N PHE A 79 1.60 -4.62 8.01
CA PHE A 79 2.78 -5.01 7.22
C PHE A 79 3.79 -5.81 8.07
N PHE A 80 4.03 -5.40 9.32
CA PHE A 80 4.92 -6.12 10.23
C PHE A 80 4.27 -7.36 10.87
N HIS A 81 2.95 -7.36 11.10
CA HIS A 81 2.22 -8.57 11.52
C HIS A 81 2.18 -9.62 10.42
N SER A 82 2.01 -9.21 9.17
CA SER A 82 2.03 -10.10 8.00
C SER A 82 3.44 -10.55 7.65
N LEU A 83 4.48 -9.91 8.17
CA LEU A 83 5.86 -10.39 8.14
C LEU A 83 6.24 -11.25 9.37
N GLY A 84 5.31 -11.45 10.31
CA GLY A 84 5.55 -12.23 11.53
C GLY A 84 6.56 -11.59 12.49
N VAL A 85 6.81 -10.29 12.35
CA VAL A 85 7.85 -9.55 13.10
C VAL A 85 7.33 -9.00 14.43
N VAL A 86 6.01 -8.89 14.59
CA VAL A 86 5.40 -8.18 15.72
C VAL A 86 4.24 -8.98 16.33
N ASP A 87 4.32 -9.25 17.64
CA ASP A 87 3.20 -9.77 18.43
C ASP A 87 2.13 -8.69 18.66
N ALA A 88 0.86 -9.11 18.67
CA ALA A 88 -0.32 -8.22 18.59
C ALA A 88 -0.54 -7.26 19.76
N ASP A 89 0.20 -7.39 20.87
CA ASP A 89 -0.16 -6.76 22.15
C ASP A 89 0.36 -5.33 22.35
N SER A 90 1.28 -4.84 21.51
CA SER A 90 1.78 -3.45 21.64
C SER A 90 1.04 -2.49 20.74
N THR A 91 0.11 -1.72 21.31
CA THR A 91 -0.61 -0.60 20.65
C THR A 91 0.32 0.35 19.91
N LEU A 92 1.55 0.55 20.40
CA LEU A 92 2.53 1.44 19.78
C LEU A 92 3.08 0.88 18.46
N LEU A 93 3.29 -0.43 18.39
CA LEU A 93 3.74 -1.12 17.16
C LEU A 93 2.63 -1.15 16.10
N VAL A 94 1.36 -1.19 16.53
CA VAL A 94 0.19 -1.08 15.63
C VAL A 94 0.20 0.25 14.88
N TRP A 95 0.38 1.36 15.61
CA TRP A 95 0.39 2.68 15.00
C TRP A 95 1.58 2.88 14.07
N LEU A 96 2.74 2.37 14.45
CA LEU A 96 3.93 2.40 13.60
C LEU A 96 3.66 1.67 12.29
N ASP A 97 3.04 0.49 12.35
CA ASP A 97 2.70 -0.29 11.17
C ASP A 97 1.70 0.44 10.25
N ILE A 98 0.68 1.08 10.83
CA ILE A 98 -0.29 1.89 10.08
C ILE A 98 0.42 3.05 9.36
N VAL A 99 1.30 3.77 10.05
CA VAL A 99 2.03 4.92 9.48
C VAL A 99 2.99 4.46 8.38
N VAL A 100 3.73 3.37 8.60
CA VAL A 100 4.65 2.81 7.61
C VAL A 100 3.89 2.28 6.39
N SER A 101 2.78 1.58 6.61
CA SER A 101 1.90 1.09 5.54
C SER A 101 1.30 2.24 4.73
N ALA A 102 0.81 3.30 5.39
CA ALA A 102 0.30 4.49 4.73
C ALA A 102 1.39 5.23 3.93
N LEU A 103 2.60 5.32 4.48
CA LEU A 103 3.75 5.91 3.80
C LEU A 103 4.14 5.09 2.56
N ALA A 104 4.22 3.77 2.70
CA ALA A 104 4.50 2.85 1.59
C ALA A 104 3.42 2.99 0.51
N LEU A 105 2.14 3.02 0.89
CA LEU A 105 1.02 3.15 -0.02
C LEU A 105 1.03 4.51 -0.75
N SER A 106 1.37 5.60 -0.05
CA SER A 106 1.51 6.94 -0.66
C SER A 106 2.60 7.00 -1.73
N ARG A 107 3.62 6.13 -1.64
CA ARG A 107 4.72 6.03 -2.60
C ARG A 107 4.51 4.94 -3.65
N SER A 108 3.69 3.94 -3.36
CA SER A 108 3.43 2.79 -4.23
C SER A 108 2.82 3.14 -5.59
N GLY A 109 2.12 4.27 -5.70
CA GLY A 109 1.64 4.78 -6.99
C GLY A 109 2.77 5.01 -8.01
N GLN A 110 4.01 5.27 -7.55
CA GLN A 110 5.18 5.39 -8.43
C GLN A 110 5.57 4.04 -9.05
N ILE A 111 5.37 2.92 -8.33
CA ILE A 111 5.68 1.58 -8.84
C ILE A 111 4.80 1.28 -10.06
N TRP A 112 3.50 1.60 -9.96
CA TRP A 112 2.57 1.48 -11.09
C TRP A 112 2.95 2.39 -12.26
N HIS A 113 3.35 3.63 -11.99
CA HIS A 113 3.84 4.54 -13.04
C HIS A 113 5.04 3.97 -13.80
N TYR A 114 6.01 3.39 -13.10
CA TYR A 114 7.16 2.74 -13.74
C TYR A 114 6.76 1.48 -14.51
N LEU A 115 5.87 0.66 -13.95
CA LEU A 115 5.38 -0.55 -14.60
C LEU A 115 4.67 -0.23 -15.92
N PHE A 116 3.76 0.74 -15.93
CA PHE A 116 3.06 1.13 -17.15
C PHE A 116 3.99 1.76 -18.18
N ARG A 117 4.94 2.61 -17.77
CA ARG A 117 5.97 3.14 -18.69
C ARG A 117 6.84 2.05 -19.29
N TRP A 118 7.15 1.01 -18.54
CA TRP A 118 7.93 -0.12 -19.04
C TRP A 118 7.13 -0.98 -20.03
N LEU A 119 5.84 -1.21 -19.75
CA LEU A 119 4.94 -1.92 -20.66
C LEU A 119 4.76 -1.16 -21.97
N ASP A 120 4.54 0.16 -21.90
CA ASP A 120 4.36 1.03 -23.06
C ASP A 120 5.58 0.99 -24.00
N ARG A 121 6.79 1.00 -23.43
CA ARG A 121 8.05 0.85 -24.18
C ARG A 121 8.24 -0.52 -24.85
N ARG A 122 7.55 -1.55 -24.39
CA ARG A 122 7.60 -2.90 -24.98
C ARG A 122 6.51 -3.12 -26.03
N SER A 123 5.42 -2.38 -25.95
CA SER A 123 4.31 -2.44 -26.92
C SER A 123 4.52 -1.56 -28.16
N ALA A 124 5.48 -0.62 -28.11
CA ALA A 124 5.93 0.19 -29.24
C ALA A 124 7.09 -0.48 -29.99
#